data_AF-A0AA37L1M6-F1
#
_entry.id   AF-A0AA37L1M6-F1
#
_cell.length_a   1.000
_cell.length_b   1.000
_cell.length_c   1.000
_cell.angle_alpha   90.00
_cell.angle_beta   90.00
_cell.angle_gamma   90.00
#
_symmetry.space_group_name_H-M   'P 1'
#
loop_
_entity.id
_entity.type
_entity.pdbx_description
1 polymer ?
#
loop_
_entity_poly.entity_id
_entity_poly.type
_entity_poly.pdbx_seq_one_letter_code
_entity_poly.pdbx_strand_id
1 'polypeptide(L)'
;MQSTHEDQARALTRAKWLATGLLLAVAAVFALTYALPRSLAVECVRAVAEAAMVGALADWFAVSALFRRIPLPFVQRHTDIIARNKARIGGNLASFVRDEFLDAPSLVTMIRRHDPAHMLGQWLTSPGNAELLARQMSRLALSALETVEDERIQRFMNDAARTLIGQIDLSRTMAMALEALTHNGRHQALLDDLLARLSTLVRDPQTRTFIAETIVQWIKREHPLKEKVLPTDWLSEKGAGAIAQAIENLLAEVAGNPAHQLRGTLDGAVQRLVERLQSDPEWAERGMAIRHYLQNDATLGRYVQTLWTSLRERLQRDLADEDSAVSRKVAAMGQWLGLSLAGDPALRVRLNVRLELWAAQWAPELSQFVAEHIRNTVDRWDAKELTRLVELHIGSDLQYIRINGTVVGGFIGLLLFVLSHADDLAQGVGALFAG
;
A
#
# COMPACT_ATOMS: atom_id res chain seq x y z
N MET A 1 -15.50 20.79 13.21
CA MET A 1 -14.29 21.00 14.02
C MET A 1 -14.13 22.45 14.48
N GLN A 2 -14.37 23.47 13.65
CA GLN A 2 -14.28 24.87 14.11
C GLN A 2 -15.30 25.24 15.20
N SER A 3 -16.55 24.75 15.12
CA SER A 3 -17.58 24.99 16.15
C SER A 3 -17.17 24.46 17.53
N THR A 4 -16.57 23.27 17.59
CA THR A 4 -16.16 22.63 18.85
C THR A 4 -15.06 23.41 19.58
N HIS A 5 -14.09 23.97 18.86
CA HIS A 5 -13.04 24.78 19.48
C HIS A 5 -13.55 26.12 20.00
N GLU A 6 -14.49 26.77 19.31
CA GLU A 6 -15.12 28.00 19.78
C GLU A 6 -15.96 27.76 21.04
N ASP A 7 -16.69 26.66 21.09
CA ASP A 7 -17.50 26.29 22.26
C ASP A 7 -16.62 26.02 23.48
N GLN A 8 -15.50 25.30 23.31
CA GLN A 8 -14.50 25.08 24.36
C GLN A 8 -13.87 26.39 24.85
N ALA A 9 -13.51 27.29 23.93
CA ALA A 9 -12.94 28.59 24.29
C ALA A 9 -13.92 29.44 25.11
N ARG A 10 -15.20 29.45 24.72
CA ARG A 10 -16.28 30.13 25.46
C ARG A 10 -16.49 29.52 26.83
N ALA A 11 -16.52 28.19 26.94
CA ALA A 11 -16.65 27.48 28.22
C ALA A 11 -15.49 27.81 29.16
N LEU A 12 -14.25 27.76 28.67
CA LEU A 12 -13.05 28.14 29.42
C LEU A 12 -13.13 29.58 29.93
N THR A 13 -13.55 30.51 29.06
CA THR A 13 -13.65 31.93 29.41
C THR A 13 -14.68 32.14 30.51
N ARG A 14 -15.87 31.55 30.39
CA ARG A 14 -16.92 31.61 31.42
C ARG A 14 -16.43 31.03 32.75
N ALA A 15 -15.80 29.87 32.72
CA ALA A 15 -15.30 29.20 33.93
C ALA A 15 -14.22 30.05 34.64
N LYS A 16 -13.32 30.69 33.88
CA LYS A 16 -12.33 31.63 34.43
C LYS A 16 -12.99 32.84 35.08
N TRP A 17 -14.00 33.41 34.45
CA TRP A 17 -14.77 34.53 35.01
C TRP A 17 -15.52 34.14 36.28
N LEU A 18 -16.17 32.97 36.30
CA LEU A 18 -16.87 32.46 37.49
C LEU A 18 -15.90 32.25 38.65
N ALA A 19 -14.79 31.53 38.44
CA ALA A 19 -13.80 31.27 39.49
C ALA A 19 -13.15 32.55 40.02
N THR A 20 -12.86 33.51 39.14
CA THR A 20 -12.26 34.79 39.54
C THR A 20 -13.28 35.71 40.21
N GLY A 21 -14.53 35.72 39.73
CA GLY A 21 -15.63 36.46 40.34
C GLY A 21 -15.94 35.95 41.75
N LEU A 22 -15.94 34.63 41.97
CA LEU A 22 -16.13 34.04 43.29
C LEU A 22 -15.00 34.43 44.26
N LEU A 23 -13.74 34.39 43.82
CA LEU A 23 -12.60 34.84 44.63
C LEU A 23 -12.75 36.32 45.03
N LEU A 24 -13.12 37.19 44.08
CA LEU A 24 -13.34 38.61 44.36
C LEU A 24 -14.52 38.84 45.32
N ALA A 25 -15.60 38.06 45.18
CA ALA A 25 -16.75 38.14 46.08
C ALA A 25 -16.36 37.75 47.51
N VAL A 26 -15.62 36.65 47.70
CA VAL A 26 -15.13 36.23 49.03
C VAL A 26 -14.16 37.25 49.61
N ALA A 27 -13.25 37.81 48.81
CA ALA A 27 -12.35 38.87 49.25
C ALA A 27 -13.12 40.15 49.67
N ALA A 28 -14.18 40.50 48.94
CA ALA A 28 -15.05 41.62 49.30
C ALA A 28 -15.80 41.37 50.61
N VAL A 29 -16.33 40.16 50.82
CA VAL A 29 -16.96 39.75 52.09
C VAL A 29 -15.95 39.86 53.24
N PHE A 30 -14.73 39.32 53.06
CA PHE A 30 -13.66 39.42 54.04
C PHE A 30 -13.33 40.88 54.39
N ALA A 31 -13.16 41.75 53.40
CA ALA A 31 -12.89 43.17 53.61
C ALA A 31 -14.05 43.89 54.31
N LEU A 32 -15.30 43.60 53.93
CA LEU A 32 -16.49 44.20 54.54
C LEU A 32 -16.59 43.84 56.03
N THR A 33 -16.14 42.65 56.45
CA THR A 33 -16.13 42.28 57.88
C THR A 33 -15.26 43.20 58.75
N TYR A 34 -14.35 44.00 58.18
CA TYR A 34 -13.59 45.01 58.95
C TYR A 34 -14.36 46.30 59.19
N ALA A 35 -15.38 46.60 58.37
CA ALA A 35 -16.21 47.78 58.50
C ALA A 35 -17.42 47.57 59.44
N LEU A 36 -17.77 46.32 59.75
CA LEU A 36 -18.87 45.98 60.67
C LEU A 36 -18.42 45.95 62.15
N PRO A 37 -19.34 46.23 63.09
CA PRO A 37 -19.07 46.07 64.52
C PRO A 37 -18.75 44.60 64.87
N ARG A 38 -17.81 44.40 65.80
CA ARG A 38 -17.36 43.06 66.22
C ARG A 38 -18.49 42.32 66.92
N SER A 39 -18.89 41.18 66.35
CA SER A 39 -19.82 40.22 66.93
C SER A 39 -19.37 38.81 66.52
N LEU A 40 -19.76 37.80 67.30
CA LEU A 40 -19.42 36.40 67.00
C LEU A 40 -19.83 35.98 65.58
N ALA A 41 -20.96 36.49 65.08
CA ALA A 41 -21.41 36.24 63.71
C ALA A 41 -20.47 36.86 62.66
N VAL A 42 -20.00 38.09 62.89
CA VAL A 42 -19.05 38.77 61.99
C VAL A 42 -17.68 38.09 62.01
N GLU A 43 -17.24 37.60 63.17
CA GLU A 43 -15.99 36.84 63.31
C GLU A 43 -16.07 35.46 62.64
N CYS A 44 -17.22 34.79 62.73
CA CYS A 44 -17.49 33.55 62.01
C CYS A 44 -17.42 33.76 60.49
N VAL A 45 -18.13 34.77 59.96
CA VAL A 45 -18.10 35.11 58.53
C VAL A 45 -16.70 35.50 58.08
N ARG A 46 -15.93 36.20 58.93
CA ARG A 46 -14.53 36.54 58.63
C ARG A 46 -13.67 35.29 58.51
N ALA A 47 -13.75 34.36 59.46
CA ALA A 47 -12.97 33.11 59.42
C ALA A 47 -13.32 32.24 58.20
N VAL A 48 -14.61 32.14 57.87
CA VAL A 48 -15.09 31.46 56.66
C VAL A 48 -14.55 32.13 55.40
N ALA A 49 -14.66 33.46 55.30
CA ALA A 49 -14.21 34.19 54.13
C ALA A 49 -12.68 34.16 53.98
N GLU A 50 -11.93 34.21 55.08
CA GLU A 50 -10.47 34.07 55.10
C GLU A 50 -10.04 32.70 54.58
N ALA A 51 -10.61 31.63 55.13
CA ALA A 51 -10.27 30.27 54.72
C ALA A 51 -10.71 29.97 53.27
N ALA A 52 -11.88 30.45 52.86
CA ALA A 52 -12.35 30.38 51.47
C ALA A 52 -11.41 31.12 50.51
N MET A 53 -10.94 32.32 50.88
CA MET A 53 -10.00 33.10 50.09
C MET A 53 -8.65 32.39 49.96
N VAL A 54 -8.12 31.85 51.06
CA VAL A 54 -6.85 31.08 51.05
C VAL A 54 -6.97 29.84 50.17
N GLY A 55 -8.06 29.07 50.27
CA GLY A 55 -8.31 27.91 49.40
C GLY A 55 -8.38 28.29 47.92
N ALA A 56 -9.13 29.35 47.61
CA ALA A 56 -9.26 29.87 46.26
C ALA A 56 -7.93 30.36 45.65
N LEU A 57 -7.06 30.99 46.47
CA LEU A 57 -5.73 31.45 46.07
C LEU A 57 -4.74 30.29 45.88
N ALA A 58 -4.79 29.28 46.75
CA ALA A 58 -3.95 28.08 46.64
C ALA A 58 -4.24 27.32 45.33
N ASP A 59 -5.52 27.10 45.02
CA ASP A 59 -5.92 26.43 43.80
C ASP A 59 -5.70 27.30 42.55
N TRP A 60 -5.86 28.63 42.67
CA TRP A 60 -5.46 29.55 41.60
C TRP A 60 -3.98 29.40 41.28
N PHE A 61 -3.13 29.32 42.31
CA PHE A 61 -1.70 29.13 42.15
C PHE A 61 -1.41 27.77 41.47
N ALA A 62 -2.00 26.67 41.95
CA ALA A 62 -1.78 25.34 41.39
C ALA A 62 -2.20 25.23 39.91
N VAL A 63 -3.41 25.70 39.57
CA VAL A 63 -3.91 25.67 38.19
C VAL A 63 -3.11 26.61 37.28
N SER A 64 -2.76 27.82 37.75
CA SER A 64 -1.97 28.77 36.97
C SER A 64 -0.54 28.27 36.75
N ALA A 65 0.06 27.62 37.75
CA ALA A 65 1.40 27.04 37.66
C ALA A 65 1.48 25.90 36.64
N LEU A 66 0.36 25.25 36.30
CA LEU A 66 0.33 24.23 35.26
C LEU A 66 0.58 24.81 33.86
N PHE A 67 0.02 26.01 33.59
CA PHE A 67 -0.03 26.60 32.24
C PHE A 67 0.83 27.85 32.05
N ARG A 68 1.25 28.53 33.12
CA ARG A 68 1.94 29.83 33.03
C ARG A 68 3.09 29.91 34.01
N ARG A 69 4.13 30.65 33.60
CA ARG A 69 5.24 31.00 34.48
C ARG A 69 4.81 32.12 35.43
N ILE A 70 4.87 31.87 36.74
CA ILE A 70 4.50 32.84 37.77
C ILE A 70 5.79 33.55 38.26
N PRO A 71 5.85 34.90 38.26
CA PRO A 71 7.05 35.67 38.58
C PRO A 71 7.28 35.82 40.10
N LEU A 72 7.21 34.71 40.85
CA LEU A 72 7.53 34.67 42.28
C LEU A 72 8.92 34.03 42.49
N PRO A 73 9.91 34.72 43.10
CA PRO A 73 11.32 34.32 43.07
C PRO A 73 11.62 32.92 43.61
N PHE A 74 10.87 32.45 44.62
CA PHE A 74 11.07 31.13 45.22
C PHE A 74 10.27 30.01 44.53
N VAL A 75 9.16 30.34 43.85
CA VAL A 75 8.22 29.35 43.32
C VAL A 75 8.30 29.21 41.80
N GLN A 76 8.96 30.14 41.11
CA GLN A 76 9.08 30.18 39.65
C GLN A 76 9.69 28.89 39.04
N ARG A 77 10.53 28.16 39.79
CA ARG A 77 11.18 26.92 39.32
C ARG A 77 10.19 25.79 39.00
N HIS A 78 9.05 25.72 39.69
CA HIS A 78 8.06 24.65 39.58
C HIS A 78 6.75 25.09 38.90
N THR A 79 6.82 26.16 38.09
CA THR A 79 5.68 26.68 37.31
C THR A 79 5.93 26.44 35.83
N ASP A 80 4.88 26.53 35.03
CA ASP A 80 4.86 26.18 33.61
C ASP A 80 5.14 24.69 33.36
N ILE A 81 4.47 23.84 34.15
CA ILE A 81 4.74 22.38 34.22
C ILE A 81 4.54 21.70 32.86
N ILE A 82 3.48 22.06 32.12
CA ILE A 82 3.19 21.44 30.81
C ILE A 82 4.27 21.78 29.80
N ALA A 83 4.63 23.07 29.68
CA ALA A 83 5.66 23.51 28.74
C ALA A 83 7.01 22.85 29.04
N ARG A 84 7.39 22.77 30.33
CA ARG A 84 8.66 22.15 30.77
C ARG A 84 8.71 20.64 30.52
N ASN A 85 7.59 19.94 30.69
CA ASN A 85 7.52 18.48 30.55
C ASN A 85 7.07 18.04 29.14
N LYS A 86 7.01 18.94 28.17
CA LYS A 86 6.57 18.65 26.80
C LYS A 86 7.16 17.38 26.21
N ALA A 87 8.48 17.23 26.22
CA ALA A 87 9.16 16.06 25.66
C ALA A 87 8.78 14.75 26.38
N ARG A 88 8.64 14.82 27.71
CA ARG A 88 8.20 13.68 28.54
C ARG A 88 6.75 13.31 28.24
N ILE A 89 5.86 14.29 28.08
CA ILE A 89 4.46 14.07 27.72
C ILE A 89 4.37 13.41 26.34
N GLY A 90 5.12 13.91 25.35
CA GLY A 90 5.17 13.31 24.01
C GLY A 90 5.69 11.88 24.01
N GLY A 91 6.77 11.61 24.75
CA GLY A 91 7.32 10.26 24.90
C GLY A 91 6.35 9.28 25.56
N ASN A 92 5.71 9.68 26.66
CA ASN A 92 4.74 8.86 27.37
C ASN A 92 3.47 8.62 26.56
N LEU A 93 2.99 9.62 25.82
CA LEU A 93 1.83 9.46 24.94
C LEU A 93 2.15 8.49 23.80
N ALA A 94 3.34 8.59 23.21
CA ALA A 94 3.80 7.68 22.18
C ALA A 94 3.89 6.22 22.68
N SER A 95 4.47 5.99 23.87
CA SER A 95 4.52 4.64 24.45
C SER A 95 3.12 4.12 24.80
N PHE A 96 2.25 4.98 25.33
CA PHE A 96 0.88 4.60 25.66
C PHE A 96 0.09 4.15 24.43
N VAL A 97 0.16 4.89 23.31
CA VAL A 97 -0.51 4.49 22.07
C VAL A 97 0.08 3.19 21.50
N ARG A 98 1.40 3.03 21.58
CA ARG A 98 2.08 1.80 21.14
C ARG A 98 1.64 0.57 21.94
N ASP A 99 1.62 0.70 23.26
CA ASP A 99 1.50 -0.43 24.18
C ASP A 99 0.04 -0.79 24.48
N GLU A 100 -0.88 0.18 24.45
CA GLU A 100 -2.29 -0.01 24.84
C GLU A 100 -3.27 0.01 23.66
N PHE A 101 -2.92 0.61 22.53
CA PHE A 101 -3.83 0.75 21.38
C PHE A 101 -3.41 -0.04 20.15
N LEU A 102 -2.11 -0.25 19.95
CA LEU A 102 -1.56 -0.84 18.73
C LEU A 102 -0.82 -2.15 18.96
N ASP A 103 -0.85 -2.70 20.18
CA ASP A 103 -0.28 -4.01 20.45
C ASP A 103 -0.94 -5.10 19.60
N ALA A 104 -0.18 -6.16 19.31
CA ALA A 104 -0.62 -7.25 18.45
C ALA A 104 -1.97 -7.86 18.90
N PRO A 105 -2.17 -8.21 20.19
CA PRO A 105 -3.47 -8.66 20.70
C PRO A 105 -4.63 -7.70 20.42
N SER A 106 -4.45 -6.40 20.65
CA SER A 106 -5.50 -5.39 20.40
C SER A 106 -5.86 -5.29 18.92
N LEU A 107 -4.87 -5.27 18.03
CA LEU A 107 -5.12 -5.23 16.58
C LEU A 107 -5.83 -6.49 16.06
N VAL A 108 -5.43 -7.66 16.54
CA VAL A 108 -6.10 -8.94 16.20
C VAL A 108 -7.54 -8.94 16.71
N THR A 109 -7.77 -8.47 17.93
CA THR A 109 -9.11 -8.35 18.52
C THR A 109 -9.99 -7.39 17.72
N MET A 110 -9.41 -6.26 17.27
CA MET A 110 -10.10 -5.30 16.42
C MET A 110 -10.51 -5.92 15.08
N ILE A 111 -9.63 -6.68 14.42
CA ILE A 111 -9.93 -7.40 13.17
C ILE A 111 -11.07 -8.40 13.37
N ARG A 112 -11.01 -9.20 14.44
CA ARG A 112 -12.06 -10.17 14.77
C ARG A 112 -13.42 -9.53 14.96
N ARG A 113 -13.46 -8.36 15.61
CA ARG A 113 -14.71 -7.65 15.90
C ARG A 113 -15.38 -7.07 14.65
N HIS A 114 -14.60 -6.67 13.63
CA HIS A 114 -15.12 -5.91 12.50
C HIS A 114 -15.29 -6.72 11.20
N ASP A 115 -14.84 -7.98 11.14
CA ASP A 115 -14.93 -8.84 9.95
C ASP A 115 -14.55 -8.09 8.64
N PRO A 116 -13.27 -7.71 8.48
CA PRO A 116 -12.83 -6.90 7.35
C PRO A 116 -13.08 -7.58 6.00
N ALA A 117 -13.03 -8.93 5.93
CA ALA A 117 -13.35 -9.65 4.70
C ALA A 117 -14.81 -9.42 4.26
N HIS A 118 -15.76 -9.38 5.21
CA HIS A 118 -17.14 -9.06 4.89
C HIS A 118 -17.31 -7.60 4.46
N MET A 119 -16.71 -6.66 5.18
CA MET A 119 -16.73 -5.24 4.82
C MET A 119 -16.15 -4.99 3.41
N LEU A 120 -15.01 -5.62 3.11
CA LEU A 120 -14.37 -5.56 1.80
C LEU A 120 -15.29 -6.13 0.70
N GLY A 121 -15.92 -7.27 0.95
CA GLY A 121 -16.88 -7.88 0.02
C GLY A 121 -18.06 -6.97 -0.30
N GLN A 122 -18.69 -6.38 0.73
CA GLN A 122 -19.80 -5.42 0.54
C GLN A 122 -19.34 -4.15 -0.20
N TRP A 123 -18.16 -3.64 0.14
CA TRP A 123 -17.63 -2.43 -0.50
C TRP A 123 -17.33 -2.67 -1.99
N LEU A 124 -16.69 -3.79 -2.34
CA LEU A 124 -16.35 -4.15 -3.72
C LEU A 124 -17.56 -4.47 -4.60
N THR A 125 -18.65 -4.98 -4.01
CA THR A 125 -19.90 -5.29 -4.73
C THR A 125 -20.81 -4.08 -4.94
N SER A 126 -20.56 -2.98 -4.22
CA SER A 126 -21.31 -1.74 -4.40
C SER A 126 -20.97 -1.07 -5.75
N PRO A 127 -21.97 -0.45 -6.42
CA PRO A 127 -21.77 0.13 -7.74
C PRO A 127 -20.71 1.25 -7.72
N GLY A 128 -19.79 1.23 -8.68
CA GLY A 128 -18.74 2.25 -8.84
C GLY A 128 -17.51 2.10 -7.91
N ASN A 129 -17.57 1.32 -6.83
CA ASN A 129 -16.44 1.17 -5.91
C ASN A 129 -15.27 0.38 -6.50
N ALA A 130 -15.55 -0.70 -7.24
CA ALA A 130 -14.51 -1.45 -7.94
C ALA A 130 -13.80 -0.60 -9.02
N GLU A 131 -14.54 0.29 -9.68
CA GLU A 131 -13.98 1.25 -10.65
C GLU A 131 -13.17 2.36 -9.95
N LEU A 132 -13.60 2.80 -8.77
CA LEU A 132 -12.82 3.73 -7.95
C LEU A 132 -11.51 3.10 -7.50
N LEU A 133 -11.55 1.86 -7.00
CA LEU A 133 -10.36 1.09 -6.65
C LEU A 133 -9.42 0.97 -7.86
N ALA A 134 -9.96 0.59 -9.01
CA ALA A 134 -9.20 0.44 -10.24
C ALA A 134 -8.51 1.74 -10.66
N ARG A 135 -9.24 2.87 -10.68
CA ARG A 135 -8.66 4.18 -10.99
C ARG A 135 -7.56 4.58 -10.00
N GLN A 136 -7.76 4.34 -8.70
CA GLN A 136 -6.75 4.66 -7.70
C GLN A 136 -5.52 3.77 -7.84
N MET A 137 -5.71 2.47 -8.09
CA MET A 137 -4.63 1.52 -8.33
C MET A 137 -3.86 1.86 -9.61
N SER A 138 -4.53 2.29 -10.67
CA SER A 138 -3.86 2.74 -11.90
C SER A 138 -3.03 4.00 -11.67
N ARG A 139 -3.53 4.97 -10.90
CA ARG A 139 -2.76 6.18 -10.52
C ARG A 139 -1.54 5.86 -9.67
N LEU A 140 -1.69 4.96 -8.69
CA LEU A 140 -0.58 4.50 -7.86
C LEU A 140 0.45 3.72 -8.70
N ALA A 141 -0.01 2.87 -9.61
CA ALA A 141 0.87 2.14 -10.53
C ALA A 141 1.62 3.08 -11.48
N LEU A 142 0.96 4.13 -11.98
CA LEU A 142 1.58 5.15 -12.81
C LEU A 142 2.66 5.92 -12.03
N SER A 143 2.31 6.41 -10.84
CA SER A 143 3.26 7.13 -9.98
C SER A 143 4.45 6.25 -9.59
N ALA A 144 4.21 4.97 -9.25
CA ALA A 144 5.27 4.01 -9.02
C ALA A 144 6.15 3.84 -10.27
N LEU A 145 5.55 3.64 -11.45
CA LEU A 145 6.26 3.46 -12.70
C LEU A 145 7.10 4.68 -13.10
N GLU A 146 6.70 5.90 -12.72
CA GLU A 146 7.46 7.13 -12.89
C GLU A 146 8.65 7.23 -11.93
N THR A 147 8.51 6.73 -10.69
CA THR A 147 9.60 6.76 -9.70
C THR A 147 10.71 5.75 -9.96
N VAL A 148 10.45 4.68 -10.72
CA VAL A 148 11.48 3.66 -10.97
C VAL A 148 12.46 4.10 -12.05
N GLU A 149 13.76 4.03 -11.72
CA GLU A 149 14.86 4.29 -12.64
C GLU A 149 15.01 3.15 -13.68
N ASP A 150 14.95 3.51 -14.97
CA ASP A 150 15.06 2.56 -16.08
C ASP A 150 16.37 1.77 -16.06
N GLU A 151 17.49 2.41 -15.75
CA GLU A 151 18.80 1.77 -15.81
C GLU A 151 18.94 0.62 -14.81
N ARG A 152 18.27 0.70 -13.64
CA ARG A 152 18.28 -0.39 -12.67
C ARG A 152 17.44 -1.57 -13.14
N ILE A 153 16.24 -1.31 -13.65
CA ILE A 153 15.39 -2.39 -14.18
C ILE A 153 16.04 -3.04 -15.39
N GLN A 154 16.59 -2.25 -16.33
CA GLN A 154 17.23 -2.80 -17.52
C GLN A 154 18.41 -3.72 -17.18
N ARG A 155 19.24 -3.33 -16.20
CA ARG A 155 20.32 -4.21 -15.69
C ARG A 155 19.76 -5.47 -15.06
N PHE A 156 18.79 -5.34 -14.15
CA PHE A 156 18.13 -6.48 -13.53
C PHE A 156 17.52 -7.45 -14.55
N MET A 157 16.81 -6.93 -15.56
CA MET A 157 16.19 -7.72 -16.63
C MET A 157 17.24 -8.42 -17.50
N ASN A 158 18.35 -7.75 -17.82
CA ASN A 158 19.46 -8.35 -18.54
C ASN A 158 20.12 -9.47 -17.75
N ASP A 159 20.36 -9.26 -16.45
CA ASP A 159 20.96 -10.25 -15.57
C ASP A 159 20.03 -11.45 -15.37
N ALA A 160 18.72 -11.20 -15.20
CA ALA A 160 17.69 -12.22 -15.12
C ALA A 160 17.60 -13.03 -16.43
N ALA A 161 17.57 -12.37 -17.60
CA ALA A 161 17.55 -13.03 -18.89
C ALA A 161 18.80 -13.89 -19.11
N ARG A 162 20.00 -13.38 -18.80
CA ARG A 162 21.26 -14.13 -18.89
C ARG A 162 21.28 -15.33 -17.95
N THR A 163 20.73 -15.19 -16.75
CA THR A 163 20.61 -16.27 -15.77
C THR A 163 19.64 -17.35 -16.22
N LEU A 164 18.48 -16.95 -16.78
CA LEU A 164 17.45 -17.86 -17.30
C LEU A 164 17.88 -18.57 -18.59
N ILE A 165 18.73 -17.95 -19.44
CA ILE A 165 19.34 -18.60 -20.61
C ILE A 165 20.56 -19.45 -20.21
N GLY A 166 21.23 -19.06 -19.12
CA GLY A 166 21.89 -20.01 -18.20
C GLY A 166 20.86 -21.06 -17.76
N GLN A 167 21.06 -22.05 -16.90
CA GLN A 167 19.94 -22.96 -16.49
C GLN A 167 19.21 -23.78 -17.60
N ILE A 168 18.70 -23.21 -18.71
CA ILE A 168 18.09 -23.91 -19.84
C ILE A 168 19.15 -24.74 -20.57
N ASP A 169 18.88 -26.04 -20.66
CA ASP A 169 19.53 -26.93 -21.62
C ASP A 169 18.81 -26.77 -22.97
N LEU A 170 19.43 -26.00 -23.88
CA LEU A 170 18.83 -25.66 -25.16
C LEU A 170 18.52 -26.93 -25.98
N SER A 171 19.40 -27.91 -25.95
CA SER A 171 19.26 -29.15 -26.73
C SER A 171 18.08 -29.97 -26.21
N ARG A 172 17.97 -30.12 -24.89
CA ARG A 172 16.86 -30.85 -24.26
C ARG A 172 15.52 -30.12 -24.42
N THR A 173 15.51 -28.80 -24.28
CA THR A 173 14.29 -27.98 -24.42
C THR A 173 13.80 -28.00 -25.87
N MET A 174 14.70 -27.92 -26.84
CA MET A 174 14.37 -28.03 -28.26
C MET A 174 13.81 -29.41 -28.59
N ALA A 175 14.42 -30.48 -28.04
CA ALA A 175 13.90 -31.83 -28.19
C ALA A 175 12.49 -31.98 -27.61
N MET A 176 12.25 -31.48 -26.39
CA MET A 176 10.91 -31.51 -25.77
C MET A 176 9.88 -30.70 -26.56
N ALA A 177 10.26 -29.55 -27.11
CA ALA A 177 9.36 -28.73 -27.92
C ALA A 177 9.02 -29.41 -29.25
N LEU A 178 10.02 -29.96 -29.96
CA LEU A 178 9.84 -30.75 -31.17
C LEU A 178 9.00 -31.99 -30.89
N GLU A 179 9.26 -32.70 -29.80
CA GLU A 179 8.49 -33.87 -29.37
C GLU A 179 7.04 -33.52 -29.06
N ALA A 180 6.78 -32.43 -28.32
CA ALA A 180 5.41 -31.98 -28.04
C ALA A 180 4.65 -31.54 -29.31
N LEU A 181 5.36 -30.97 -30.30
CA LEU A 181 4.79 -30.59 -31.59
C LEU A 181 4.54 -31.80 -32.49
N THR A 182 5.32 -32.88 -32.36
CA THR A 182 5.13 -34.10 -33.14
C THR A 182 4.22 -35.13 -32.46
N HIS A 183 4.04 -35.02 -31.15
CA HIS A 183 3.17 -35.89 -30.38
C HIS A 183 1.74 -35.83 -30.93
N ASN A 184 1.15 -37.01 -31.16
CA ASN A 184 -0.16 -37.17 -31.79
C ASN A 184 -0.30 -36.58 -33.21
N GLY A 185 0.81 -36.36 -33.93
CA GLY A 185 0.78 -35.93 -35.33
C GLY A 185 0.40 -34.47 -35.55
N ARG A 186 0.49 -33.60 -34.53
CA ARG A 186 0.11 -32.18 -34.66
C ARG A 186 0.97 -31.42 -35.68
N HIS A 187 2.19 -31.88 -35.93
CA HIS A 187 3.07 -31.36 -36.98
C HIS A 187 2.56 -31.63 -38.40
N GLN A 188 1.70 -32.64 -38.60
CA GLN A 188 1.06 -32.89 -39.89
C GLN A 188 0.10 -31.76 -40.27
N ALA A 189 -0.61 -31.16 -39.31
CA ALA A 189 -1.48 -30.01 -39.58
C ALA A 189 -0.68 -28.76 -40.00
N LEU A 190 0.52 -28.57 -39.43
CA LEU A 190 1.44 -27.51 -39.87
C LEU A 190 2.00 -27.79 -41.27
N LEU A 191 2.33 -29.06 -41.56
CA LEU A 191 2.77 -29.49 -42.88
C LEU A 191 1.67 -29.27 -43.93
N ASP A 192 0.41 -29.54 -43.59
CA ASP A 192 -0.74 -29.29 -44.47
C ASP A 192 -0.88 -27.81 -44.83
N ASP A 193 -0.78 -26.89 -43.84
CA ASP A 193 -0.83 -25.44 -44.11
C ASP A 193 0.37 -24.99 -44.97
N LEU A 194 1.56 -25.56 -44.71
CA LEU A 194 2.76 -25.31 -45.51
C LEU A 194 2.61 -25.78 -46.96
N LEU A 195 2.12 -27.01 -47.17
CA LEU A 195 1.88 -27.56 -48.50
C LEU A 195 0.82 -26.75 -49.25
N ALA A 196 -0.22 -26.28 -48.57
CA ALA A 196 -1.24 -25.39 -49.15
C ALA A 196 -0.64 -24.04 -49.58
N ARG A 197 0.19 -23.42 -48.74
CA ARG A 197 0.89 -22.17 -49.07
C ARG A 197 1.88 -22.36 -50.23
N LEU A 198 2.68 -23.42 -50.19
CA LEU A 198 3.62 -23.75 -51.27
C LEU A 198 2.91 -24.03 -52.58
N SER A 199 1.81 -24.78 -52.55
CA SER A 199 0.96 -25.01 -53.73
C SER A 199 0.43 -23.70 -54.30
N THR A 200 0.01 -22.77 -53.44
CA THR A 200 -0.45 -21.43 -53.86
C THR A 200 0.67 -20.61 -54.49
N LEU A 201 1.87 -20.62 -53.88
CA LEU A 201 3.05 -19.94 -54.42
C LEU A 201 3.49 -20.53 -55.76
N VAL A 202 3.49 -21.86 -55.92
CA VAL A 202 3.85 -22.51 -57.20
C VAL A 202 2.79 -22.28 -58.29
N ARG A 203 1.54 -21.98 -57.93
CA ARG A 203 0.49 -21.58 -58.88
C ARG A 203 0.61 -20.14 -59.36
N ASP A 204 1.30 -19.29 -58.61
CA ASP A 204 1.48 -17.89 -58.97
C ASP A 204 2.29 -17.75 -60.28
N PRO A 205 1.78 -17.01 -61.29
CA PRO A 205 2.45 -16.87 -62.58
C PRO A 205 3.88 -16.32 -62.49
N GLN A 206 4.14 -15.36 -61.59
CA GLN A 206 5.48 -14.78 -61.44
C GLN A 206 6.47 -15.79 -60.87
N THR A 207 6.01 -16.57 -59.89
CA THR A 207 6.81 -17.64 -59.27
C THR A 207 7.13 -18.75 -60.26
N ARG A 208 6.19 -19.12 -61.14
CA ARG A 208 6.45 -20.10 -62.23
C ARG A 208 7.53 -19.63 -63.19
N THR A 209 7.48 -18.37 -63.62
CA THR A 209 8.52 -17.78 -64.47
C THR A 209 9.87 -17.73 -63.75
N PHE A 210 9.89 -17.39 -62.46
CA PHE A 210 11.11 -17.38 -61.66
C PHE A 210 11.73 -18.79 -61.50
N ILE A 211 10.92 -19.80 -61.21
CA ILE A 211 11.37 -21.20 -61.13
C ILE A 211 11.93 -21.65 -62.49
N ALA A 212 11.25 -21.28 -63.57
CA ALA A 212 11.69 -21.58 -64.93
C ALA A 212 13.08 -21.02 -65.24
N GLU A 213 13.27 -19.73 -65.00
CA GLU A 213 14.54 -19.05 -65.23
C GLU A 213 15.66 -19.60 -64.36
N THR A 214 15.36 -19.91 -63.09
CA THR A 214 16.32 -20.47 -62.13
C THR A 214 16.79 -21.85 -62.55
N ILE A 215 15.89 -22.73 -63.00
CA ILE A 215 16.24 -24.07 -63.47
C ILE A 215 17.10 -23.99 -64.74
N VAL A 216 16.74 -23.12 -65.68
CA VAL A 216 17.53 -22.91 -66.90
C VAL A 216 18.93 -22.38 -66.57
N GLN A 217 19.05 -21.43 -65.64
CA GLN A 217 20.34 -20.92 -65.18
C GLN A 217 21.17 -21.97 -64.43
N TRP A 218 20.54 -22.79 -63.58
CA TRP A 218 21.21 -23.85 -62.83
C TRP A 218 21.79 -24.91 -63.77
N ILE A 219 21.02 -25.37 -64.76
CA ILE A 219 21.50 -26.35 -65.78
C ILE A 219 22.69 -25.78 -66.56
N LYS A 220 22.62 -24.50 -66.96
CA LYS A 220 23.72 -23.80 -67.63
C LYS A 220 24.99 -23.72 -66.78
N ARG A 221 24.85 -23.59 -65.46
CA ARG A 221 25.99 -23.42 -64.53
C ARG A 221 26.64 -24.75 -64.12
N GLU A 222 25.84 -25.75 -63.73
CA GLU A 222 26.35 -26.99 -63.12
C GLU A 222 26.53 -28.15 -64.11
N HIS A 223 25.87 -28.13 -65.26
CA HIS A 223 25.94 -29.22 -66.24
C HIS A 223 26.07 -28.74 -67.71
N PRO A 224 27.13 -27.99 -68.06
CA PRO A 224 27.31 -27.41 -69.41
C PRO A 224 27.43 -28.45 -70.55
N LEU A 225 27.85 -29.69 -70.25
CA LEU A 225 27.92 -30.77 -71.24
C LEU A 225 26.56 -31.39 -71.58
N LYS A 226 25.59 -31.34 -70.65
CA LYS A 226 24.24 -31.90 -70.85
C LYS A 226 23.35 -30.96 -71.65
N GLU A 227 23.67 -29.67 -71.70
CA GLU A 227 23.00 -28.66 -72.55
C GLU A 227 23.00 -29.04 -74.03
N LYS A 228 24.10 -29.62 -74.53
CA LYS A 228 24.24 -30.01 -75.96
C LYS A 228 23.45 -31.27 -76.35
N VAL A 229 22.94 -32.03 -75.38
CA VAL A 229 22.27 -33.33 -75.59
C VAL A 229 20.78 -33.26 -75.25
N LEU A 230 20.35 -32.19 -74.55
CA LEU A 230 18.95 -32.00 -74.18
C LEU A 230 18.16 -31.36 -75.34
N PRO A 231 16.96 -31.86 -75.67
CA PRO A 231 16.07 -31.22 -76.64
C PRO A 231 15.78 -29.77 -76.24
N THR A 232 15.82 -28.84 -77.19
CA THR A 232 15.61 -27.40 -76.96
C THR A 232 14.26 -27.09 -76.31
N ASP A 233 13.28 -27.99 -76.46
CA ASP A 233 11.97 -27.94 -75.81
C ASP A 233 12.04 -27.99 -74.27
N TRP A 234 13.03 -28.68 -73.69
CA TRP A 234 13.22 -28.79 -72.24
C TRP A 234 13.80 -27.51 -71.61
N LEU A 235 14.56 -26.75 -72.40
CA LEU A 235 15.15 -25.45 -72.02
C LEU A 235 14.25 -24.26 -72.42
N SER A 236 13.05 -24.54 -72.92
CA SER A 236 12.04 -23.54 -73.26
C SER A 236 11.10 -23.26 -72.08
N GLU A 237 10.33 -22.17 -72.17
CA GLU A 237 9.27 -21.82 -71.21
C GLU A 237 8.27 -22.96 -70.97
N LYS A 238 8.06 -23.83 -71.97
CA LYS A 238 7.21 -25.03 -71.87
C LYS A 238 7.80 -26.12 -70.99
N GLY A 239 9.11 -26.38 -71.08
CA GLY A 239 9.79 -27.40 -70.27
C GLY A 239 9.81 -27.02 -68.80
N ALA A 240 10.07 -25.76 -68.51
CA ALA A 240 9.97 -25.24 -67.16
C ALA A 240 8.54 -25.21 -66.61
N GLY A 241 7.56 -24.87 -67.44
CA GLY A 241 6.13 -24.99 -67.09
C GLY A 241 5.74 -26.42 -66.73
N ALA A 242 6.29 -27.42 -67.44
CA ALA A 242 6.07 -28.83 -67.13
C ALA A 242 6.69 -29.24 -65.79
N ILE A 243 7.85 -28.70 -65.42
CA ILE A 243 8.48 -28.96 -64.10
C ILE A 243 7.69 -28.29 -62.98
N ALA A 244 7.26 -27.03 -63.16
CA ALA A 244 6.40 -26.35 -62.19
C ALA A 244 5.07 -27.11 -61.98
N GLN A 245 4.48 -27.63 -63.06
CA GLN A 245 3.28 -28.47 -62.99
C GLN A 245 3.56 -29.81 -62.29
N ALA A 246 4.72 -30.42 -62.53
CA ALA A 246 5.12 -31.66 -61.84
C ALA A 246 5.32 -31.43 -60.34
N ILE A 247 5.93 -30.31 -59.94
CA ILE A 247 6.07 -29.90 -58.54
C ILE A 247 4.71 -29.65 -57.91
N GLU A 248 3.81 -28.95 -58.60
CA GLU A 248 2.45 -28.71 -58.12
C GLU A 248 1.68 -30.03 -57.91
N ASN A 249 1.74 -30.93 -58.88
CA ASN A 249 1.08 -32.24 -58.79
C ASN A 249 1.65 -33.06 -57.62
N LEU A 250 2.98 -33.06 -57.43
CA LEU A 250 3.62 -33.73 -56.30
C LEU A 250 3.20 -33.11 -54.96
N LEU A 251 3.15 -31.78 -54.86
CA LEU A 251 2.70 -31.08 -53.64
C LEU A 251 1.23 -31.42 -53.34
N ALA A 252 0.37 -31.48 -54.35
CA ALA A 252 -1.04 -31.86 -54.20
C ALA A 252 -1.21 -33.33 -53.81
N GLU A 253 -0.40 -34.23 -54.36
CA GLU A 253 -0.41 -35.67 -54.03
C GLU A 253 0.06 -35.92 -52.59
N VAL A 254 1.11 -35.23 -52.15
CA VAL A 254 1.58 -35.27 -50.76
C VAL A 254 0.52 -34.66 -49.84
N ALA A 255 -0.13 -33.56 -50.23
CA ALA A 255 -1.18 -32.92 -49.43
C ALA A 255 -2.43 -33.83 -49.29
N GLY A 256 -2.84 -34.51 -50.36
CA GLY A 256 -4.03 -35.35 -50.38
C GLY A 256 -3.87 -36.75 -49.78
N ASN A 257 -2.65 -37.25 -49.61
CA ASN A 257 -2.39 -38.58 -49.06
C ASN A 257 -1.61 -38.53 -47.73
N PRO A 258 -2.28 -38.73 -46.58
CA PRO A 258 -1.63 -38.79 -45.27
C PRO A 258 -0.58 -39.90 -45.13
N ALA A 259 -0.68 -40.99 -45.90
CA ALA A 259 0.25 -42.11 -45.88
C ALA A 259 1.36 -41.99 -46.95
N HIS A 260 1.56 -40.80 -47.54
CA HIS A 260 2.57 -40.60 -48.57
C HIS A 260 4.00 -40.85 -48.03
N GLN A 261 4.85 -41.50 -48.82
CA GLN A 261 6.22 -41.88 -48.42
C GLN A 261 7.06 -40.67 -47.96
N LEU A 262 6.91 -39.52 -48.62
CA LEU A 262 7.58 -38.27 -48.23
C LEU A 262 7.17 -37.76 -46.84
N ARG A 263 5.88 -37.89 -46.45
CA ARG A 263 5.43 -37.52 -45.10
C ARG A 263 6.10 -38.41 -44.06
N GLY A 264 6.08 -39.73 -44.28
CA GLY A 264 6.77 -40.67 -43.39
C GLY A 264 8.28 -40.47 -43.30
N THR A 265 8.91 -40.03 -44.39
CA THR A 265 10.34 -39.71 -44.41
C THR A 265 10.66 -38.46 -43.59
N LEU A 266 9.81 -37.43 -43.69
CA LEU A 266 9.89 -36.24 -42.84
C LEU A 266 9.72 -36.60 -41.36
N ASP A 267 8.69 -37.40 -41.04
CA ASP A 267 8.41 -37.85 -39.68
C ASP A 267 9.60 -38.59 -39.06
N GLY A 268 10.14 -39.57 -39.78
CA GLY A 268 11.32 -40.31 -39.34
C GLY A 268 12.60 -39.44 -39.28
N ALA A 269 12.70 -38.37 -40.07
CA ALA A 269 13.80 -37.41 -39.97
C ALA A 269 13.67 -36.52 -38.72
N VAL A 270 12.46 -36.03 -38.42
CA VAL A 270 12.19 -35.21 -37.24
C VAL A 270 12.37 -36.04 -35.96
N GLN A 271 11.90 -37.28 -35.93
CA GLN A 271 12.05 -38.15 -34.77
C GLN A 271 13.52 -38.50 -34.48
N ARG A 272 14.31 -38.82 -35.51
CA ARG A 272 15.76 -38.98 -35.36
C ARG A 272 16.45 -37.69 -34.90
N LEU A 273 15.98 -36.52 -35.34
CA LEU A 273 16.51 -35.25 -34.86
C LEU A 273 16.21 -35.03 -33.37
N VAL A 274 15.00 -35.37 -32.90
CA VAL A 274 14.63 -35.32 -31.48
C VAL A 274 15.54 -36.24 -30.67
N GLU A 275 15.71 -37.50 -31.09
CA GLU A 275 16.59 -38.45 -30.41
C GLU A 275 18.04 -37.92 -30.33
N ARG A 276 18.58 -37.44 -31.46
CA ARG A 276 19.93 -36.85 -31.49
C ARG A 276 20.06 -35.63 -30.59
N LEU A 277 19.06 -34.75 -30.54
CA LEU A 277 19.08 -33.60 -29.64
C LEU A 277 19.10 -33.99 -28.15
N GLN A 278 18.58 -35.17 -27.80
CA GLN A 278 18.56 -35.66 -26.41
C GLN A 278 19.83 -36.43 -26.02
N SER A 279 20.39 -37.23 -26.92
CA SER A 279 21.44 -38.20 -26.57
C SER A 279 22.81 -37.96 -27.21
N ASP A 280 22.91 -37.13 -28.25
CA ASP A 280 24.15 -36.94 -29.02
C ASP A 280 25.01 -35.82 -28.39
N PRO A 281 26.25 -36.13 -27.94
CA PRO A 281 27.13 -35.13 -27.31
C PRO A 281 27.50 -33.97 -28.26
N GLU A 282 27.53 -34.19 -29.59
CA GLU A 282 27.79 -33.11 -30.56
C GLU A 282 26.68 -32.05 -30.55
N TRP A 283 25.42 -32.48 -30.43
CA TRP A 283 24.27 -31.58 -30.34
C TRP A 283 24.17 -30.88 -28.99
N ALA A 284 24.60 -31.53 -27.91
CA ALA A 284 24.75 -30.89 -26.60
C ALA A 284 25.79 -29.75 -26.66
N GLU A 285 26.92 -29.97 -27.32
CA GLU A 285 27.96 -28.95 -27.52
C GLU A 285 27.47 -27.78 -28.37
N ARG A 286 26.74 -28.05 -29.46
CA ARG A 286 26.10 -27.00 -30.28
C ARG A 286 25.06 -26.20 -29.47
N GLY A 287 24.27 -26.86 -28.63
CA GLY A 287 23.33 -26.20 -27.73
C GLY A 287 24.04 -25.29 -26.73
N MET A 288 25.18 -25.73 -26.17
CA MET A 288 26.03 -24.92 -25.30
C MET A 288 26.64 -23.72 -26.04
N ALA A 289 27.08 -23.90 -27.28
CA ALA A 289 27.61 -22.81 -28.10
C ALA A 289 26.55 -21.74 -28.41
N ILE A 290 25.33 -22.15 -28.79
CA ILE A 290 24.21 -21.23 -29.02
C ILE A 290 23.82 -20.52 -27.72
N ARG A 291 23.76 -21.25 -26.61
CA ARG A 291 23.50 -20.68 -25.29
C ARG A 291 24.55 -19.62 -24.92
N HIS A 292 25.84 -19.93 -25.11
CA HIS A 292 26.93 -19.01 -24.81
C HIS A 292 26.88 -17.76 -25.70
N TYR A 293 26.57 -17.96 -26.99
CA TYR A 293 26.33 -16.86 -27.93
C TYR A 293 25.18 -15.97 -27.46
N LEU A 294 24.02 -16.52 -27.12
CA LEU A 294 22.87 -15.76 -26.62
C LEU A 294 23.16 -15.03 -25.30
N GLN A 295 23.93 -15.64 -24.40
CA GLN A 295 24.28 -15.02 -23.11
C GLN A 295 25.26 -13.86 -23.26
N ASN A 296 26.23 -13.97 -24.18
CA ASN A 296 27.33 -13.02 -24.30
C ASN A 296 27.13 -11.97 -25.40
N ASP A 297 26.20 -12.20 -26.32
CA ASP A 297 25.93 -11.24 -27.38
C ASP A 297 25.26 -9.98 -26.81
N ALA A 298 25.77 -8.82 -27.24
CA ALA A 298 25.21 -7.52 -26.92
C ALA A 298 23.81 -7.32 -27.54
N THR A 299 23.46 -8.11 -28.56
CA THR A 299 22.14 -8.07 -29.21
C THR A 299 21.01 -8.43 -28.26
N LEU A 300 21.16 -9.46 -27.42
CA LEU A 300 20.14 -9.85 -26.43
C LEU A 300 19.87 -8.71 -25.46
N GLY A 301 20.93 -8.08 -24.95
CA GLY A 301 20.79 -6.95 -24.02
C GLY A 301 20.03 -5.77 -24.63
N ARG A 302 20.33 -5.44 -25.89
CA ARG A 302 19.63 -4.37 -26.64
C ARG A 302 18.17 -4.72 -26.92
N TYR A 303 17.89 -5.99 -27.23
CA TYR A 303 16.53 -6.47 -27.47
C TYR A 303 15.68 -6.43 -26.20
N VAL A 304 16.20 -6.94 -25.08
CA VAL A 304 15.53 -6.87 -23.76
C VAL A 304 15.28 -5.42 -23.35
N GLN A 305 16.26 -4.53 -23.58
CA GLN A 305 16.10 -3.10 -23.34
C GLN A 305 14.96 -2.50 -24.17
N THR A 306 14.93 -2.79 -25.48
CA THR A 306 13.88 -2.29 -26.38
C THR A 306 12.50 -2.81 -25.98
N LEU A 307 12.40 -4.09 -25.60
CA LEU A 307 11.16 -4.68 -25.11
C LEU A 307 10.68 -4.02 -23.82
N TRP A 308 11.59 -3.77 -22.87
CA TRP A 308 11.28 -3.10 -21.62
C TRP A 308 10.75 -1.68 -21.86
N THR A 309 11.48 -0.87 -22.63
CA THR A 309 11.06 0.51 -22.94
C THR A 309 9.71 0.53 -23.65
N SER A 310 9.53 -0.35 -24.65
CA SER A 310 8.26 -0.47 -25.37
C SER A 310 7.10 -0.88 -24.47
N LEU A 311 7.33 -1.81 -23.52
CA LEU A 311 6.31 -2.25 -22.57
C LEU A 311 5.97 -1.13 -21.61
N ARG A 312 6.98 -0.44 -21.05
CA ARG A 312 6.83 0.69 -20.14
C ARG A 312 6.00 1.80 -20.77
N GLU A 313 6.35 2.23 -21.98
CA GLU A 313 5.62 3.30 -22.69
C GLU A 313 4.16 2.93 -22.98
N ARG A 314 3.87 1.65 -23.26
CA ARG A 314 2.49 1.18 -23.45
C ARG A 314 1.73 1.18 -22.13
N LEU A 315 2.36 0.71 -21.05
CA LEU A 315 1.77 0.68 -19.72
C LEU A 315 1.52 2.09 -19.19
N GLN A 316 2.46 3.01 -19.36
CA GLN A 316 2.28 4.42 -18.96
C GLN A 316 1.12 5.07 -19.71
N ARG A 317 1.03 4.88 -21.03
CA ARG A 317 -0.08 5.39 -21.83
C ARG A 317 -1.42 4.79 -21.40
N ASP A 318 -1.48 3.48 -21.20
CA ASP A 318 -2.71 2.82 -20.75
C ASP A 318 -3.13 3.29 -19.35
N LEU A 319 -2.20 3.43 -18.40
CA LEU A 319 -2.49 3.84 -17.04
C LEU A 319 -2.88 5.32 -16.91
N ALA A 320 -2.43 6.17 -17.84
CA ALA A 320 -2.79 7.58 -17.92
C ALA A 320 -4.16 7.82 -18.57
N ASP A 321 -4.69 6.85 -19.30
CA ASP A 321 -6.00 6.93 -19.96
C ASP A 321 -7.15 6.80 -18.95
N GLU A 322 -8.22 7.58 -19.14
CA GLU A 322 -9.46 7.45 -18.36
C GLU A 322 -10.13 6.09 -18.60
N ASP A 323 -9.99 5.55 -19.82
CA ASP A 323 -10.47 4.24 -20.24
C ASP A 323 -9.36 3.18 -20.26
N SER A 324 -8.47 3.22 -19.27
CA SER A 324 -7.38 2.25 -19.07
C SER A 324 -7.86 0.79 -19.13
N ALA A 325 -7.23 -0.03 -19.97
CA ALA A 325 -7.50 -1.46 -20.02
C ALA A 325 -7.06 -2.17 -18.73
N VAL A 326 -5.95 -1.72 -18.11
CA VAL A 326 -5.53 -2.20 -16.79
C VAL A 326 -6.58 -1.85 -15.74
N SER A 327 -7.09 -0.63 -15.72
CA SER A 327 -8.18 -0.24 -14.80
C SER A 327 -9.40 -1.14 -14.97
N ARG A 328 -9.88 -1.38 -16.20
CA ARG A 328 -11.02 -2.29 -16.43
C ARG A 328 -10.77 -3.71 -15.90
N LYS A 329 -9.56 -4.25 -16.10
CA LYS A 329 -9.19 -5.58 -15.57
C LYS A 329 -9.14 -5.60 -14.04
N VAL A 330 -8.59 -4.56 -13.42
CA VAL A 330 -8.56 -4.42 -11.96
C VAL A 330 -9.97 -4.29 -11.40
N ALA A 331 -10.85 -3.52 -12.05
CA ALA A 331 -12.25 -3.38 -11.66
C ALA A 331 -13.00 -4.71 -11.76
N ALA A 332 -12.84 -5.44 -12.86
CA ALA A 332 -13.43 -6.77 -13.04
C ALA A 332 -12.93 -7.77 -11.98
N MET A 333 -11.63 -7.76 -11.68
CA MET A 333 -11.04 -8.61 -10.64
C MET A 333 -11.53 -8.22 -9.23
N GLY A 334 -11.70 -6.93 -8.96
CA GLY A 334 -12.27 -6.42 -7.72
C GLY A 334 -13.73 -6.83 -7.55
N GLN A 335 -14.55 -6.72 -8.60
CA GLN A 335 -15.93 -7.20 -8.59
C GLN A 335 -16.00 -8.71 -8.38
N TRP A 336 -15.16 -9.48 -9.08
CA TRP A 336 -15.09 -10.94 -8.90
C TRP A 336 -14.71 -11.32 -7.46
N LEU A 337 -13.73 -10.62 -6.87
CA LEU A 337 -13.34 -10.83 -5.48
C LEU A 337 -14.48 -10.46 -4.52
N GLY A 338 -15.16 -9.33 -4.76
CA GLY A 338 -16.32 -8.90 -3.98
C GLY A 338 -17.44 -9.92 -3.99
N LEU A 339 -17.82 -10.42 -5.17
CA LEU A 339 -18.84 -11.46 -5.35
C LEU A 339 -18.41 -12.77 -4.69
N SER A 340 -17.14 -13.14 -4.81
CA SER A 340 -16.59 -14.35 -4.17
C SER A 340 -16.66 -14.26 -2.64
N LEU A 341 -16.30 -13.10 -2.06
CA LEU A 341 -16.39 -12.88 -0.61
C LEU A 341 -17.84 -12.79 -0.12
N ALA A 342 -18.75 -12.24 -0.92
CA ALA A 342 -20.17 -12.21 -0.60
C ALA A 342 -20.80 -13.62 -0.62
N GLY A 343 -20.40 -14.46 -1.58
CA GLY A 343 -20.95 -15.80 -1.79
C GLY A 343 -20.32 -16.93 -0.96
N ASP A 344 -19.06 -16.80 -0.52
CA ASP A 344 -18.32 -17.86 0.18
C ASP A 344 -17.94 -17.44 1.63
N PRO A 345 -18.69 -17.89 2.65
CA PRO A 345 -18.34 -17.68 4.06
C PRO A 345 -16.99 -18.28 4.47
N ALA A 346 -16.60 -19.42 3.89
CA ALA A 346 -15.33 -20.07 4.22
C ALA A 346 -14.13 -19.29 3.66
N LEU A 347 -14.28 -18.65 2.50
CA LEU A 347 -13.28 -17.71 1.99
C LEU A 347 -13.10 -16.50 2.92
N ARG A 348 -14.19 -15.93 3.44
CA ARG A 348 -14.13 -14.81 4.40
C ARG A 348 -13.38 -15.18 5.67
N VAL A 349 -13.69 -16.34 6.26
CA VAL A 349 -12.97 -16.84 7.44
C VAL A 349 -11.48 -17.01 7.15
N ARG A 350 -11.11 -17.63 6.01
CA ARG A 350 -9.71 -17.80 5.61
C ARG A 350 -8.98 -16.46 5.45
N LEU A 351 -9.65 -15.47 4.84
CA LEU A 351 -9.08 -14.14 4.65
C LEU A 351 -8.91 -13.42 5.99
N ASN A 352 -9.90 -13.46 6.88
CA ASN A 352 -9.79 -12.85 8.21
C ASN A 352 -8.66 -13.49 9.04
N VAL A 353 -8.56 -14.82 9.07
CA VAL A 353 -7.45 -15.50 9.76
C VAL A 353 -6.10 -15.09 9.17
N ARG A 354 -6.01 -14.92 7.84
CA ARG A 354 -4.78 -14.41 7.21
C ARG A 354 -4.47 -12.96 7.62
N LEU A 355 -5.48 -12.10 7.68
CA LEU A 355 -5.34 -10.72 8.13
C LEU A 355 -4.91 -10.64 9.60
N GLU A 356 -5.44 -11.51 10.47
CA GLU A 356 -5.01 -11.63 11.87
C GLU A 356 -3.52 -12.01 11.97
N LEU A 357 -3.07 -12.98 11.17
CA LEU A 357 -1.66 -13.39 11.15
C LEU A 357 -0.75 -12.26 10.67
N TRP A 358 -1.14 -11.55 9.61
CA TRP A 358 -0.39 -10.40 9.12
C TRP A 358 -0.36 -9.25 10.14
N ALA A 359 -1.50 -8.95 10.77
CA ALA A 359 -1.57 -7.95 11.82
C ALA A 359 -0.66 -8.32 12.99
N ALA A 360 -0.69 -9.58 13.46
CA ALA A 360 0.20 -10.03 14.54
C ALA A 360 1.68 -9.92 14.15
N GLN A 361 2.03 -10.22 12.90
CA GLN A 361 3.40 -10.13 12.41
C GLN A 361 3.88 -8.68 12.25
N TRP A 362 3.04 -7.77 11.77
CA TRP A 362 3.43 -6.40 11.41
C TRP A 362 3.12 -5.38 12.52
N ALA A 363 2.31 -5.75 13.52
CA ALA A 363 1.95 -4.90 14.65
C ALA A 363 3.16 -4.27 15.34
N PRO A 364 4.28 -4.97 15.64
CA PRO A 364 5.41 -4.35 16.31
C PRO A 364 6.01 -3.19 15.51
N GLU A 365 6.23 -3.39 14.21
CA GLU A 365 6.81 -2.38 13.32
C GLU A 365 5.86 -1.19 13.14
N LEU A 366 4.57 -1.45 12.91
CA LEU A 366 3.55 -0.41 12.76
C LEU A 366 3.42 0.43 14.04
N SER A 367 3.36 -0.23 15.20
CA SER A 367 3.22 0.44 16.50
C SER A 367 4.41 1.33 16.78
N GLN A 368 5.62 0.86 16.48
CA GLN A 368 6.83 1.65 16.60
C GLN A 368 6.81 2.85 15.66
N PHE A 369 6.43 2.65 14.40
CA PHE A 369 6.32 3.73 13.41
C PHE A 369 5.32 4.82 13.86
N VAL A 370 4.13 4.43 14.32
CA VAL A 370 3.11 5.38 14.80
C VAL A 370 3.58 6.10 16.07
N ALA A 371 4.18 5.39 17.02
CA ALA A 371 4.71 5.99 18.25
C ALA A 371 5.80 7.02 17.93
N GLU A 372 6.70 6.70 17.02
CA GLU A 372 7.76 7.61 16.57
C GLU A 372 7.17 8.82 15.84
N HIS A 373 6.14 8.63 15.02
CA HIS A 373 5.43 9.73 14.37
C HIS A 373 4.75 10.67 15.39
N ILE A 374 4.09 10.12 16.43
CA ILE A 374 3.45 10.91 17.50
C ILE A 374 4.50 11.71 18.26
N ARG A 375 5.61 11.07 18.67
CA ARG A 375 6.70 11.72 19.38
C ARG A 375 7.27 12.89 18.57
N ASN A 376 7.62 12.64 17.30
CA ASN A 376 8.14 13.66 16.40
C ASN A 376 7.14 14.80 16.16
N THR A 377 5.84 14.50 16.13
CA THR A 377 4.79 15.52 15.98
C THR A 377 4.71 16.42 17.21
N VAL A 378 4.68 15.83 18.41
CA VAL A 378 4.68 16.61 19.67
C VAL A 378 5.96 17.42 19.78
N ASP A 379 7.12 16.85 19.46
CA ASP A 379 8.41 17.55 19.52
C ASP A 379 8.47 18.77 18.59
N ARG A 380 7.79 18.75 17.44
CA ARG A 380 7.70 19.89 16.51
C ARG A 380 6.87 21.07 17.02
N TRP A 381 5.93 20.86 17.94
CA TRP A 381 5.10 21.96 18.46
C TRP A 381 5.91 22.93 19.32
N ASP A 382 5.61 24.22 19.31
CA ASP A 382 6.16 25.10 20.36
C ASP A 382 5.54 24.71 21.71
N ALA A 383 6.28 24.87 22.81
CA ALA A 383 5.78 24.58 24.15
C ALA A 383 4.53 25.42 24.48
N LYS A 384 4.46 26.65 23.98
CA LYS A 384 3.28 27.52 24.11
C LYS A 384 2.05 26.96 23.38
N GLU A 385 2.25 26.34 22.23
CA GLU A 385 1.15 25.77 21.44
C GLU A 385 0.55 24.55 22.14
N LEU A 386 1.41 23.62 22.61
CA LEU A 386 0.95 22.49 23.41
C LEU A 386 0.18 22.95 24.66
N THR A 387 0.73 23.91 25.40
CA THR A 387 0.08 24.46 26.60
C THR A 387 -1.29 25.06 26.27
N ARG A 388 -1.41 25.82 25.19
CA ARG A 388 -2.69 26.41 24.74
C ARG A 388 -3.70 25.32 24.39
N LEU A 389 -3.28 24.29 23.67
CA LEU A 389 -4.15 23.18 23.27
C LEU A 389 -4.67 22.42 24.50
N VAL A 390 -3.79 22.12 25.46
CA VAL A 390 -4.19 21.44 26.71
C VAL A 390 -5.11 22.33 27.55
N GLU A 391 -4.81 23.62 27.68
CA GLU A 391 -5.65 24.59 28.41
C GLU A 391 -7.04 24.72 27.79
N LEU A 392 -7.15 24.68 26.46
CA LEU A 392 -8.43 24.76 25.77
C LEU A 392 -9.33 23.55 26.08
N HIS A 393 -8.75 22.35 26.15
CA HIS A 393 -9.51 21.11 26.32
C HIS A 393 -9.84 20.77 27.77
N ILE A 394 -8.94 21.08 28.72
CA ILE A 394 -9.08 20.66 30.13
C ILE A 394 -9.22 21.88 31.08
N GLY A 395 -8.96 23.09 30.58
CA GLY A 395 -8.89 24.27 31.44
C GLY A 395 -10.23 24.66 32.09
N SER A 396 -11.38 24.40 31.46
CA SER A 396 -12.69 24.66 32.07
C SER A 396 -12.90 23.80 33.31
N ASP A 397 -12.58 22.52 33.21
CA ASP A 397 -12.71 21.55 34.30
C ASP A 397 -11.75 21.90 35.45
N LEU A 398 -10.52 22.34 35.13
CA LEU A 398 -9.57 22.81 36.13
C LEU A 398 -10.03 24.08 36.86
N GLN A 399 -10.83 24.96 36.23
CA GLN A 399 -11.39 26.10 36.96
C GLN A 399 -12.42 25.69 38.01
N TYR A 400 -13.11 24.56 37.85
CA TYR A 400 -14.01 24.05 38.88
C TYR A 400 -13.27 23.63 40.15
N ILE A 401 -12.00 23.20 40.04
CA ILE A 401 -11.16 22.96 41.23
C ILE A 401 -11.06 24.24 42.07
N ARG A 402 -10.87 25.41 41.45
CA ARG A 402 -10.81 26.70 42.17
C ARG A 402 -12.13 27.07 42.84
N ILE A 403 -13.26 26.80 42.18
CA ILE A 403 -14.59 27.03 42.75
C ILE A 403 -14.78 26.13 43.98
N ASN A 404 -14.46 24.84 43.82
CA ASN A 404 -14.53 23.86 44.91
C ASN A 404 -13.59 24.22 46.06
N GLY A 405 -12.36 24.66 45.78
CA GLY A 405 -11.41 25.13 46.79
C GLY A 405 -11.92 26.30 47.62
N THR A 406 -12.68 27.20 46.99
CA THR A 406 -13.34 28.31 47.70
C THR A 406 -14.42 27.79 48.66
N VAL A 407 -15.26 26.87 48.20
CA VAL A 407 -16.36 26.29 48.99
C VAL A 407 -15.82 25.43 50.15
N VAL A 408 -14.88 24.53 49.85
CA VAL A 408 -14.23 23.66 50.82
C VAL A 408 -13.43 24.48 51.82
N GLY A 409 -12.68 25.49 51.36
CA GLY A 409 -11.96 26.42 52.24
C GLY A 409 -12.90 27.11 53.21
N GLY A 410 -14.04 27.62 52.74
CA GLY A 410 -15.04 28.25 53.60
C GLY A 410 -15.65 27.29 54.62
N PHE A 411 -15.95 26.06 54.20
CA PHE A 411 -16.46 25.02 55.11
C PHE A 411 -15.44 24.65 56.20
N ILE A 412 -14.16 24.51 55.84
CA ILE A 412 -13.08 24.27 56.81
C ILE A 412 -12.93 25.46 57.75
N GLY A 413 -12.99 26.69 57.24
CA GLY A 413 -12.97 27.90 58.06
C GLY A 413 -14.11 27.94 59.08
N LEU A 414 -15.32 27.53 58.67
CA LEU A 414 -16.47 27.42 59.57
C LEU A 414 -16.21 26.39 60.67
N LEU A 415 -15.74 25.20 60.29
CA LEU A 415 -15.48 24.12 61.22
C LEU A 415 -14.39 24.49 62.24
N LEU A 416 -13.29 25.11 61.78
CA LEU A 416 -12.22 25.61 62.65
C LEU A 416 -12.70 26.73 63.57
N PHE A 417 -13.60 27.60 63.09
CA PHE A 417 -14.19 28.65 63.92
C PHE A 417 -15.08 28.07 65.02
N VAL A 418 -15.95 27.11 64.68
CA VAL A 418 -16.82 26.43 65.65
C VAL A 418 -15.99 25.70 66.71
N LEU A 419 -14.88 25.06 66.32
CA LEU A 419 -13.98 24.38 67.25
C LEU A 419 -13.22 25.37 68.14
N SER A 420 -12.77 26.52 67.61
CA SER A 420 -11.99 27.49 68.38
C SER A 420 -12.83 28.31 69.35
N HIS A 421 -14.13 28.50 69.06
CA HIS A 421 -15.07 29.24 69.91
C HIS A 421 -16.09 28.31 70.59
N ALA A 422 -15.76 27.02 70.74
CA ALA A 422 -16.65 26.03 71.34
C ALA A 422 -17.05 26.39 72.78
N ASP A 423 -16.11 26.93 73.58
CA ASP A 423 -16.35 27.33 74.97
C ASP A 423 -17.25 28.57 75.08
N ASP A 424 -17.04 29.58 74.22
CA ASP A 424 -17.86 30.79 74.18
C ASP A 424 -19.29 30.51 73.67
N LEU A 425 -19.42 29.60 72.70
CA LEU A 425 -20.71 29.12 72.20
C LEU A 425 -21.45 28.28 73.26
N ALA A 426 -20.74 27.44 74.00
CA ALA A 426 -21.32 26.65 75.09
C ALA A 426 -21.85 27.53 76.23
N GLN A 427 -21.14 28.61 76.58
CA GLN A 427 -21.60 29.58 77.59
C GLN A 427 -22.80 30.41 77.11
N GLY A 428 -22.80 30.84 75.85
CA GLY A 428 -23.92 31.57 75.24
C GLY A 428 -25.21 30.74 75.14
N VAL A 429 -25.10 29.46 74.82
CA VAL A 429 -26.24 28.51 74.81
C VAL A 429 -26.70 28.19 76.23
N GLY A 430 -25.77 28.00 77.17
CA GLY A 430 -26.10 27.80 78.60
C GLY A 430 -26.89 28.96 79.21
N ALA A 431 -26.57 30.21 78.83
CA ALA A 431 -27.32 31.40 79.26
C ALA A 431 -28.72 31.51 78.66
N LEU A 432 -28.94 30.96 77.46
CA LEU A 432 -30.26 30.91 76.80
C LEU A 432 -31.19 29.82 77.36
N PHE A 433 -30.64 28.76 77.97
CA PHE A 433 -31.41 27.70 78.63
C PHE A 433 -31.60 27.90 80.14
N ALA A 434 -30.91 28.88 80.75
CA ALA A 434 -30.98 29.20 82.17
C ALA A 434 -31.85 30.42 82.51
N GLY A 435 -32.47 31.06 81.51
CA GLY A 435 -33.52 32.07 81.68
C GLY A 435 -34.84 31.54 81.13
#